data_AF-A0A9D2NID3-F1
#
_entry.id   AF-A0A9D2NID3-F1
#
_cell.length_a   1.000
_cell.length_b   1.000
_cell.length_c   1.000
_cell.angle_alpha   90.00
_cell.angle_beta   90.00
_cell.angle_gamma   90.00
#
_symmetry.space_group_name_H-M   'P 1'
#
loop_
_entity.id
_entity.type
_entity.pdbx_description
1 polymer ?
#
loop_
_entity_poly.entity_id
_entity_poly.type
_entity_poly.pdbx_seq_one_letter_code
_entity_poly.pdbx_strand_id
1 'polypeptide(L)'
;MKAGLLKKGDVIGLVSPSHIAIEESYEKIVAGLESKGFRVKTGRNLYRTTWGHLASTQERADDFNEMVADDEVTMIFFGGGTGSVPLLPLIDYENIRKHPKLYVSYSDGTSILNAIWFQAGVETFYGQTPGLFESVCAFDETQFVSRLMEGGTCCLTGEGMRE
;
A
#
# COMPACT_ATOMS: atom_id res chain seq x y z
N MET A 1 1.86 14.08 9.14
CA MET A 1 0.82 13.33 9.88
C MET A 1 1.18 11.86 9.83
N LYS A 2 0.87 11.12 10.89
CA LYS A 2 1.21 9.71 11.02
C LYS A 2 -0.07 8.92 11.22
N ALA A 3 -0.25 7.85 10.46
CA ALA A 3 -1.33 6.90 10.67
C ALA A 3 -1.09 6.07 11.95
N GLY A 4 -2.16 5.48 12.50
CA GLY A 4 -2.04 4.54 13.60
C GLY A 4 -1.24 3.29 13.20
N LEU A 5 -0.72 2.58 14.20
CA LEU A 5 -0.10 1.28 13.99
C LEU A 5 -1.16 0.24 13.60
N LEU A 6 -0.77 -0.68 12.73
CA LEU A 6 -1.60 -1.80 12.29
C LEU A 6 -1.75 -2.83 13.41
N LYS A 7 -2.95 -3.38 13.56
CA LYS A 7 -3.29 -4.39 14.57
C LYS A 7 -3.91 -5.61 13.91
N LYS A 8 -3.83 -6.76 14.58
CA LYS A 8 -4.60 -7.94 14.16
C LYS A 8 -6.09 -7.61 14.17
N GLY A 9 -6.80 -8.06 13.13
CA GLY A 9 -8.21 -7.74 12.87
C GLY A 9 -8.42 -6.53 11.95
N ASP A 10 -7.41 -5.68 11.78
CA ASP A 10 -7.48 -4.54 10.88
C ASP A 10 -7.61 -4.98 9.42
N VAL A 11 -8.18 -4.08 8.59
CA VAL A 11 -8.36 -4.34 7.16
C VAL A 11 -7.19 -3.77 6.37
N ILE A 12 -6.65 -4.61 5.49
CA ILE A 12 -5.65 -4.25 4.49
C ILE A 12 -6.35 -4.17 3.13
N GLY A 13 -6.30 -2.99 2.50
CA GLY A 13 -6.74 -2.77 1.13
C GLY A 13 -5.64 -3.11 0.14
N LEU A 14 -5.90 -4.07 -0.75
CA LEU A 14 -5.01 -4.44 -1.85
C LEU A 14 -5.49 -3.82 -3.16
N VAL A 15 -4.61 -3.06 -3.79
CA VAL A 15 -4.83 -2.40 -5.09
C VAL A 15 -3.62 -2.58 -6.00
N SER A 16 -3.82 -2.39 -7.31
CA SER A 16 -2.78 -2.59 -8.33
C SER A 16 -2.57 -1.34 -9.19
N PRO A 17 -2.00 -0.25 -8.62
CA PRO A 17 -1.84 1.01 -9.34
C PRO A 17 -0.73 0.97 -10.38
N SER A 18 0.21 0.02 -10.28
CA SER A 18 1.43 -0.03 -11.10
C SER A 18 1.62 -1.33 -11.86
N HIS A 19 0.76 -2.32 -11.72
CA HIS A 19 0.91 -3.62 -12.38
C HIS A 19 -0.44 -4.29 -12.60
N ILE A 20 -0.44 -5.47 -13.21
CA ILE A 20 -1.59 -6.38 -13.19
C ILE A 20 -1.37 -7.39 -12.07
N ALA A 21 -2.35 -7.51 -11.18
CA ALA A 21 -2.39 -8.59 -10.22
C ALA A 21 -2.67 -9.93 -10.94
N ILE A 22 -1.91 -10.96 -10.63
CA ILE A 22 -2.18 -12.32 -11.12
C ILE A 22 -3.09 -12.99 -10.09
N GLU A 23 -4.29 -13.41 -10.52
CA GLU A 23 -5.35 -13.90 -9.63
C GLU A 23 -4.86 -15.03 -8.70
N GLU A 24 -4.22 -16.08 -9.24
CA GLU A 24 -3.70 -17.20 -8.43
C GLU A 24 -2.66 -16.75 -7.38
N SER A 25 -1.83 -15.77 -7.72
CA SER A 25 -0.83 -15.21 -6.80
C SER A 25 -1.53 -14.36 -5.73
N TYR A 26 -2.49 -13.52 -6.12
CA TYR A 26 -3.21 -12.65 -5.18
C TYR A 26 -4.15 -13.43 -4.25
N GLU A 27 -4.70 -14.56 -4.66
CA GLU A 27 -5.41 -15.48 -3.77
C GLU A 27 -4.47 -16.00 -2.66
N LYS A 28 -3.24 -16.37 -2.99
CA LYS A 28 -2.23 -16.79 -2.01
C LYS A 28 -1.80 -15.64 -1.11
N ILE A 29 -1.62 -14.43 -1.65
CA ILE A 29 -1.32 -13.23 -0.88
C ILE A 29 -2.43 -12.94 0.14
N VAL A 30 -3.69 -12.97 -0.31
CA VAL A 30 -4.86 -12.75 0.56
C VAL A 30 -4.87 -13.80 1.67
N ALA A 31 -4.77 -15.08 1.33
CA ALA A 31 -4.73 -16.16 2.32
C ALA A 31 -3.55 -16.01 3.30
N GLY A 32 -2.38 -15.58 2.81
CA GLY A 32 -1.20 -15.30 3.62
C GLY A 32 -1.45 -14.20 4.65
N LEU A 33 -2.01 -13.06 4.22
CA LEU A 33 -2.38 -11.95 5.10
C LEU A 33 -3.45 -12.36 6.12
N GLU A 34 -4.48 -13.09 5.69
CA GLU A 34 -5.55 -13.58 6.56
C GLU A 34 -5.02 -14.58 7.60
N SER A 35 -4.08 -15.45 7.23
CA SER A 35 -3.42 -16.38 8.16
C SER A 35 -2.64 -15.67 9.28
N LYS A 36 -2.21 -14.42 9.04
CA LYS A 36 -1.56 -13.56 10.05
C LYS A 36 -2.55 -12.79 10.92
N GLY A 37 -3.85 -12.95 10.66
CA GLY A 37 -4.95 -12.40 11.44
C GLY A 37 -5.45 -11.04 10.96
N PHE A 38 -5.23 -10.69 9.69
CA PHE A 38 -5.80 -9.49 9.07
C PHE A 38 -7.07 -9.82 8.28
N ARG A 39 -7.87 -8.80 8.01
CA ARG A 39 -8.93 -8.88 6.99
C ARG A 39 -8.42 -8.23 5.71
N VAL A 40 -8.84 -8.70 4.55
CA VAL A 40 -8.39 -8.13 3.26
C VAL A 40 -9.57 -7.65 2.43
N LYS A 41 -9.44 -6.46 1.85
CA LYS A 41 -10.33 -5.95 0.78
C LYS A 41 -9.52 -5.76 -0.49
N THR A 42 -10.07 -6.13 -1.64
CA THR A 42 -9.42 -5.95 -2.95
C THR A 42 -10.14 -4.89 -3.75
N GLY A 43 -9.38 -4.13 -4.55
CA GLY A 43 -9.94 -3.20 -5.53
C GLY A 43 -10.78 -3.95 -6.57
N ARG A 44 -11.89 -3.35 -7.04
CA ARG A 44 -12.78 -4.01 -8.01
C ARG A 44 -12.12 -4.19 -9.38
N ASN A 45 -11.12 -3.36 -9.70
CA ASN A 45 -10.39 -3.38 -10.95
C ASN A 45 -9.02 -4.06 -10.84
N LEU A 46 -8.75 -4.76 -9.74
CA LEU A 46 -7.45 -5.37 -9.43
C LEU A 46 -6.90 -6.25 -10.57
N TYR A 47 -7.78 -7.00 -11.24
CA TYR A 47 -7.44 -7.92 -12.34
C TYR A 47 -7.78 -7.36 -13.74
N ARG A 48 -8.17 -6.10 -13.86
CA ARG A 48 -8.57 -5.51 -15.14
C ARG A 48 -7.34 -5.23 -16.02
N THR A 49 -7.53 -5.35 -17.32
CA THR A 49 -6.50 -5.17 -18.35
C THR A 49 -7.02 -4.33 -19.51
N THR A 50 -7.69 -3.22 -19.22
CA THR A 50 -8.32 -2.33 -20.22
C THR A 50 -7.36 -1.83 -21.30
N TRP A 51 -6.06 -1.70 -21.00
CA TRP A 51 -5.01 -1.37 -21.97
C TRP A 51 -4.27 -2.60 -22.53
N GLY A 52 -4.80 -3.81 -22.30
CA GLY A 52 -4.18 -5.10 -22.66
C GLY A 52 -3.02 -5.52 -21.74
N HIS A 53 -2.42 -4.60 -20.99
CA HIS A 53 -1.28 -4.84 -20.10
C HIS A 53 -1.39 -4.13 -18.74
N LEU A 54 -2.44 -3.32 -18.54
CA LEU A 54 -2.81 -2.65 -17.28
C LEU A 54 -4.31 -2.31 -17.35
N ALA A 55 -4.95 -2.12 -16.20
CA ALA A 55 -6.20 -1.39 -16.12
C ALA A 55 -6.00 0.07 -16.54
N SER A 56 -7.07 0.75 -16.97
CA SER A 56 -6.99 2.16 -17.32
C SER A 56 -6.57 3.01 -16.12
N THR A 57 -6.05 4.21 -16.37
CA THR A 57 -5.69 5.16 -15.31
C THR A 57 -6.86 5.44 -14.35
N GLN A 58 -8.07 5.62 -14.88
CA GLN A 58 -9.24 5.91 -14.04
C GLN A 58 -9.62 4.71 -13.18
N GLU A 59 -9.67 3.50 -13.75
CA GLU A 59 -10.01 2.27 -12.99
C GLU A 59 -9.05 2.02 -11.82
N ARG A 60 -7.74 2.27 -12.03
CA ARG A 60 -6.73 2.12 -10.97
C ARG A 60 -6.82 3.24 -9.92
N ALA A 61 -7.14 4.46 -10.34
CA ALA A 61 -7.36 5.58 -9.42
C ALA A 61 -8.62 5.37 -8.58
N ASP A 62 -9.69 4.84 -9.16
CA ASP A 62 -10.92 4.49 -8.46
C ASP A 62 -10.66 3.48 -7.35
N ASP A 63 -10.01 2.35 -7.67
CA ASP A 63 -9.65 1.33 -6.68
C ASP A 63 -8.83 1.92 -5.53
N PHE A 64 -7.86 2.78 -5.86
CA PHE A 64 -7.03 3.44 -4.85
C PHE A 64 -7.85 4.37 -3.96
N ASN A 65 -8.65 5.26 -4.55
CA ASN A 65 -9.43 6.25 -3.82
C ASN A 65 -10.59 5.62 -3.03
N GLU A 66 -11.16 4.50 -3.48
CA GLU A 66 -12.15 3.74 -2.73
C GLU A 66 -11.56 3.17 -1.44
N MET A 67 -10.34 2.63 -1.48
CA MET A 67 -9.64 2.20 -0.27
C MET A 67 -9.26 3.36 0.64
N VAL A 68 -9.00 4.55 0.08
CA VAL A 68 -8.78 5.79 0.86
C VAL A 68 -10.08 6.23 1.57
N ALA A 69 -11.23 6.10 0.91
CA ALA A 69 -12.52 6.50 1.47
C ALA A 69 -13.13 5.48 2.45
N ASP A 70 -12.69 4.22 2.40
CA ASP A 70 -13.23 3.15 3.24
C ASP A 70 -12.68 3.23 4.67
N ASP A 71 -13.51 3.65 5.63
CA ASP A 71 -13.14 3.82 7.04
C ASP A 71 -12.72 2.51 7.75
N GLU A 72 -13.04 1.33 7.21
CA GLU A 72 -12.53 0.08 7.77
C GLU A 72 -11.07 -0.20 7.37
N VAL A 73 -10.58 0.39 6.27
CA VAL A 73 -9.23 0.17 5.76
C VAL A 73 -8.22 0.94 6.59
N THR A 74 -7.31 0.22 7.25
CA THR A 74 -6.22 0.80 8.05
C THR A 74 -4.95 0.98 7.21
N MET A 75 -4.73 0.10 6.23
CA MET A 75 -3.54 0.10 5.39
C MET A 75 -3.90 -0.14 3.93
N ILE A 76 -3.30 0.64 3.03
CA ILE A 76 -3.34 0.42 1.58
C ILE A 76 -1.98 -0.13 1.16
N PHE A 77 -1.98 -1.35 0.65
CA PHE A 77 -0.78 -2.13 0.36
C PHE A 77 -0.75 -2.55 -1.09
N PHE A 78 0.29 -2.14 -1.82
CA PHE A 78 0.33 -2.30 -3.26
C PHE A 78 1.75 -2.55 -3.78
N GLY A 79 1.84 -3.28 -4.90
CA GLY A 79 3.10 -3.57 -5.57
C GLY A 79 3.62 -2.40 -6.42
N GLY A 80 4.85 -2.54 -6.91
CA GLY A 80 5.43 -1.68 -7.94
C GLY A 80 5.11 -2.18 -9.35
N GLY A 81 5.87 -1.73 -10.35
CA GLY A 81 5.66 -2.09 -11.76
C GLY A 81 5.93 -0.92 -12.68
N THR A 82 5.00 -0.60 -13.56
CA THR A 82 5.00 0.61 -14.39
C THR A 82 3.58 1.15 -14.52
N GLY A 83 3.39 2.46 -14.33
CA GLY A 83 2.10 3.11 -14.59
C GLY A 83 1.54 3.95 -13.46
N SER A 84 2.25 4.08 -12.33
CA SER A 84 1.84 4.94 -11.21
C SER A 84 1.68 6.43 -11.57
N VAL A 85 2.57 6.97 -12.40
CA VAL A 85 2.67 8.42 -12.65
C VAL A 85 1.37 9.03 -13.22
N PRO A 86 0.69 8.41 -14.20
CA PRO A 86 -0.63 8.88 -14.65
C PRO A 86 -1.72 8.95 -13.57
N LEU A 87 -1.61 8.21 -12.46
CA LEU A 87 -2.61 8.24 -11.39
C LEU A 87 -2.49 9.47 -10.51
N LEU A 88 -1.30 10.08 -10.41
CA LEU A 88 -1.03 11.13 -9.44
C LEU A 88 -2.05 12.29 -9.49
N PRO A 89 -2.48 12.80 -10.66
CA PRO A 89 -3.48 13.87 -10.72
C PRO A 89 -4.89 13.45 -10.26
N LEU A 90 -5.16 12.15 -10.13
CA LEU A 90 -6.49 11.61 -9.80
C LEU A 90 -6.60 11.14 -8.34
N ILE A 91 -5.49 11.08 -7.61
CA ILE A 91 -5.51 10.65 -6.20
C ILE A 91 -6.18 11.74 -5.35
N ASP A 92 -7.11 11.34 -4.50
CA ASP A 92 -7.82 12.25 -3.59
C ASP A 92 -6.96 12.59 -2.36
N TYR A 93 -5.98 13.46 -2.55
CA TYR A 93 -5.06 13.89 -1.50
C TYR A 93 -5.74 14.60 -0.32
N GLU A 94 -6.88 15.26 -0.56
CA GLU A 94 -7.65 15.89 0.51
C GLU A 94 -8.25 14.85 1.44
N ASN A 95 -8.79 13.75 0.89
CA ASN A 95 -9.32 12.65 1.68
C ASN A 95 -8.20 11.92 2.44
N ILE A 96 -7.05 11.69 1.80
CA ILE A 96 -5.86 11.13 2.46
C ILE A 96 -5.43 11.99 3.66
N ARG A 97 -5.46 13.33 3.51
CA ARG A 97 -5.10 14.25 4.60
C ARG A 97 -6.06 14.15 5.77
N LYS A 98 -7.36 14.01 5.52
CA LYS A 98 -8.41 13.92 6.55
C LYS A 98 -8.43 12.56 7.24
N HIS A 99 -8.12 11.50 6.50
CA HIS A 99 -8.18 10.11 6.96
C HIS A 99 -6.84 9.40 6.72
N PRO A 100 -5.78 9.75 7.49
CA PRO A 100 -4.46 9.18 7.26
C PRO A 100 -4.45 7.66 7.53
N LYS A 101 -4.08 6.89 6.50
CA LYS A 101 -3.88 5.43 6.53
C LYS A 101 -2.40 5.08 6.39
N LEU A 102 -2.03 3.83 6.64
CA LEU A 102 -0.71 3.33 6.29
C LEU A 102 -0.65 3.11 4.77
N TYR A 103 0.33 3.71 4.10
CA TYR A 103 0.59 3.48 2.67
C TYR A 103 1.92 2.76 2.52
N VAL A 104 1.90 1.55 1.98
CA VAL A 104 3.09 0.69 1.90
C VAL A 104 3.28 0.21 0.47
N SER A 105 4.47 0.41 -0.08
CA SER A 105 4.83 -0.08 -1.42
C SER A 105 6.35 -0.08 -1.65
N TYR A 106 6.75 -0.35 -2.89
CA TYR A 106 8.14 -0.34 -3.36
C TYR A 106 8.22 -0.05 -4.87
N SER A 107 9.44 0.16 -5.39
CA SER A 107 9.70 0.33 -6.84
C SER A 107 8.88 1.48 -7.45
N ASP A 108 8.16 1.29 -8.57
CA ASP A 108 7.31 2.31 -9.19
C ASP A 108 6.24 2.90 -8.24
N GLY A 109 5.84 2.15 -7.20
CA GLY A 109 4.99 2.67 -6.13
C GLY A 109 5.57 3.89 -5.41
N THR A 110 6.89 4.13 -5.51
CA THR A 110 7.58 5.33 -5.02
C THR A 110 6.90 6.62 -5.49
N SER A 111 6.45 6.68 -6.75
CA SER A 111 5.81 7.89 -7.28
C SER A 111 4.55 8.25 -6.49
N ILE A 112 3.76 7.24 -6.12
CA ILE A 112 2.54 7.40 -5.32
C ILE A 112 2.90 7.74 -3.87
N LEU A 113 3.83 7.00 -3.27
CA LEU A 113 4.26 7.26 -1.89
C LEU A 113 4.80 8.70 -1.73
N ASN A 114 5.67 9.14 -2.64
CA ASN A 114 6.22 10.49 -2.63
C ASN A 114 5.15 11.56 -2.86
N ALA A 115 4.21 11.32 -3.77
CA ALA A 115 3.14 12.28 -4.02
C ALA A 115 2.20 12.40 -2.82
N ILE A 116 1.88 11.30 -2.14
CA ILE A 116 1.09 11.31 -0.89
C ILE A 116 1.81 12.10 0.20
N TRP A 117 3.11 11.83 0.40
CA TRP A 117 3.90 12.56 1.36
C TRP A 117 3.94 14.06 1.05
N PHE A 118 4.22 14.44 -0.20
CA PHE A 118 4.35 15.83 -0.62
C PHE A 118 3.02 16.59 -0.58
N GLN A 119 1.95 16.01 -1.15
CA GLN A 119 0.65 16.67 -1.27
C GLN A 119 -0.14 16.60 0.04
N ALA A 120 -0.28 15.42 0.64
CA ALA A 120 -1.12 15.23 1.82
C ALA A 120 -0.37 15.39 3.14
N GLY A 121 0.97 15.31 3.15
CA GLY A 121 1.77 15.39 4.37
C GLY A 121 1.65 14.15 5.27
N VAL A 122 1.24 13.01 4.71
CA VAL A 122 1.08 11.73 5.44
C VAL A 122 2.35 10.89 5.28
N GLU A 123 2.80 10.27 6.38
CA GLU A 123 3.95 9.36 6.37
C GLU A 123 3.64 8.11 5.54
N THR A 124 4.59 7.74 4.68
CA THR A 124 4.48 6.59 3.77
C THR A 124 5.67 5.64 3.97
N PHE A 125 5.47 4.35 3.70
CA PHE A 125 6.46 3.31 3.97
C PHE A 125 6.94 2.69 2.66
N TYR A 126 8.24 2.82 2.41
CA TYR A 126 8.92 2.14 1.31
C TYR A 126 9.57 0.85 1.81
N GLY A 127 9.28 -0.29 1.17
CA GLY A 127 10.11 -1.49 1.35
C GLY A 127 9.41 -2.81 1.05
N GLN A 128 8.23 -3.04 1.63
CA GLN A 128 7.52 -4.31 1.46
C GLN A 128 6.46 -4.23 0.36
N THR A 129 6.07 -5.39 -0.16
CA THR A 129 5.06 -5.57 -1.22
C THR A 129 4.10 -6.70 -0.85
N PRO A 130 2.83 -6.68 -1.30
CA PRO A 130 1.87 -7.75 -1.03
C PRO A 130 2.40 -9.14 -1.41
N GLY A 131 3.19 -9.24 -2.49
CA GLY A 131 3.74 -10.51 -2.98
C GLY A 131 4.58 -11.31 -1.97
N LEU A 132 5.11 -10.66 -0.93
CA LEU A 132 5.82 -11.36 0.15
C LEU A 132 4.92 -12.36 0.87
N PHE A 133 3.61 -12.10 0.91
CA PHE A 133 2.65 -12.94 1.62
C PHE A 133 2.21 -14.18 0.84
N GLU A 134 2.70 -14.40 -0.38
CA GLU A 134 2.58 -15.72 -1.03
C GLU A 134 3.36 -16.79 -0.27
N SER A 135 4.52 -16.42 0.29
CA SER A 135 5.42 -17.32 1.02
C SER A 135 6.28 -16.55 2.02
N VAL A 136 5.64 -15.86 2.96
CA VAL A 136 6.32 -14.96 3.91
C VAL A 136 7.29 -15.74 4.80
N CYS A 137 8.55 -15.31 4.86
CA CYS A 137 9.53 -15.92 5.77
C CYS A 137 9.64 -15.15 7.09
N ALA A 138 10.34 -15.72 8.07
CA ALA A 138 10.47 -15.12 9.40
C ALA A 138 11.11 -13.71 9.37
N PHE A 139 12.02 -13.46 8.43
CA PHE A 139 12.62 -12.14 8.25
C PHE A 139 11.60 -11.11 7.80
N ASP A 140 10.80 -11.44 6.77
CA ASP A 140 9.77 -10.55 6.22
C ASP A 140 8.72 -10.20 7.28
N GLU A 141 8.28 -11.20 8.05
CA GLU A 141 7.34 -11.03 9.15
C GLU A 141 7.91 -10.14 10.25
N THR A 142 9.17 -10.34 10.66
CA THR A 142 9.83 -9.51 11.66
C THR A 142 9.89 -8.04 11.21
N GLN A 143 10.23 -7.80 9.94
CA GLN A 143 10.24 -6.44 9.40
C GLN A 143 8.83 -5.85 9.30
N PHE A 144 7.82 -6.63 8.89
CA PHE A 144 6.44 -6.14 8.82
C PHE A 144 5.93 -5.73 10.20
N VAL A 145 6.07 -6.61 11.20
CA VAL A 145 5.59 -6.39 12.57
C VAL A 145 6.30 -5.19 13.20
N SER A 146 7.64 -5.18 13.16
CA SER A 146 8.41 -4.11 13.80
C SER A 146 8.08 -2.73 13.22
N ARG A 147 7.90 -2.60 11.91
CA ARG A 147 7.68 -1.29 11.26
C ARG A 147 6.23 -0.83 11.31
N LEU A 148 5.29 -1.74 11.10
CA LEU A 148 3.88 -1.39 10.88
C LEU A 148 3.00 -1.64 12.10
N MET A 149 3.37 -2.56 13.00
CA MET A 149 2.55 -2.93 14.16
C MET A 149 3.12 -2.45 15.49
N GLU A 150 4.44 -2.41 15.66
CA GLU A 150 5.09 -2.02 16.92
C GLU A 150 5.66 -0.60 16.89
N GLY A 151 5.80 -0.01 15.70
CA GLY A 151 6.28 1.37 15.53
C GLY A 151 7.79 1.53 15.66
N GLY A 152 8.56 0.46 15.45
CA GLY A 152 10.02 0.51 15.37
C GLY A 152 10.47 1.46 14.26
N THR A 153 10.96 2.64 14.63
CA THR A 153 11.52 3.64 13.72
C THR A 153 12.73 3.09 12.97
N CYS A 154 12.75 3.21 11.64
CA CYS A 154 13.92 2.84 10.83
C CYS A 154 14.92 3.99 10.84
N CYS A 155 16.04 3.76 11.52
CA CYS A 155 17.46 4.06 11.24
C CYS A 155 17.92 5.34 10.52
N LEU A 156 17.04 6.21 10.03
CA LEU A 156 17.36 7.50 9.44
C LEU A 156 16.93 8.63 10.37
N THR A 157 17.16 8.47 11.68
CA THR A 157 17.16 9.64 12.55
C THR A 157 18.39 10.45 12.17
N GLY A 158 18.19 11.60 11.52
CA GLY A 158 19.24 12.55 11.14
C GLY A 158 19.95 13.20 12.33
N GLU A 159 19.97 12.55 13.50
CA GLU A 159 20.70 12.98 14.69
C GLU A 159 22.22 12.84 14.52
N GLY A 160 22.70 12.23 13.42
CA GLY A 160 24.12 12.10 13.07
C GLY A 160 24.56 12.75 11.76
N MET A 161 23.74 13.56 11.08
CA MET A 161 24.09 14.18 9.79
C MET A 161 23.86 15.70 9.75
N ARG A 162 24.18 16.39 10.85
CA ARG A 162 24.39 17.85 10.83
C ARG A 162 25.85 18.13 11.16
N GLU A 163 26.65 18.31 10.11
CA GLU A 163 27.82 19.19 10.10
C GLU A 163 27.57 20.29 9.06
#